data_AF-A0A815ZWV3-F1
#
_entry.id   AF-A0A815ZWV3-F1
#
_cell.length_a   1.000
_cell.length_b   1.000
_cell.length_c   1.000
_cell.angle_alpha   90.00
_cell.angle_beta   90.00
_cell.angle_gamma   90.00
#
_symmetry.space_group_name_H-M   'P 1'
#
loop_
_entity.id
_entity.type
_entity.pdbx_description
1 polymer ?
#
loop_
_entity_poly.entity_id
_entity_poly.type
_entity_poly.pdbx_seq_one_letter_code
_entity_poly.pdbx_strand_id
1 'polypeptide(L)'
;MVTRSTPIDKRKRICMTGDLYAKCLREEAIPAINEVVKNPNEVIFQDDQDSKHRTKVAMDVLYDHFEEKIKPNDGDAKIADVWPIENIWGILKEKTRGKN
;
A
#
# COMPACT_ATOMS: atom_id res chain seq x y z
N MET A 1 -38.27 32.23 1.57
CA MET A 1 -37.70 30.90 1.23
C MET A 1 -36.20 31.00 1.45
N VAL A 2 -35.69 30.54 2.59
CA VAL A 2 -34.26 30.66 2.92
C VAL A 2 -33.58 29.34 2.55
N THR A 3 -32.75 29.36 1.52
CA THR A 3 -31.89 28.24 1.16
C THR A 3 -30.81 28.10 2.22
N ARG A 4 -30.90 27.05 3.05
CA ARG A 4 -29.80 26.67 3.94
C ARG A 4 -28.73 26.01 3.08
N SER A 5 -27.66 26.74 2.79
CA SER A 5 -26.43 26.17 2.26
C SER A 5 -25.88 25.18 3.29
N THR A 6 -25.86 23.89 2.95
CA THR A 6 -25.25 22.85 3.78
C THR A 6 -23.76 23.16 3.95
N PRO A 7 -23.20 23.16 5.18
CA PRO A 7 -21.78 23.34 5.37
C PRO A 7 -21.02 22.20 4.70
N ILE A 8 -20.09 22.51 3.79
CA ILE A 8 -19.15 21.52 3.25
C ILE A 8 -18.13 21.24 4.35
N ASP A 9 -18.16 20.01 4.88
CA ASP A 9 -17.19 19.50 5.85
C ASP A 9 -15.78 19.49 5.22
N LYS A 10 -14.87 20.31 5.76
CA LYS A 10 -13.56 20.63 5.20
C LYS A 10 -12.46 19.60 5.48
N ARG A 11 -12.74 18.42 6.03
CA ARG A 11 -11.71 17.36 6.14
C ARG A 11 -12.29 15.98 5.97
N LYS A 12 -12.70 15.64 4.75
CA LYS A 12 -12.86 14.23 4.38
C LYS A 12 -11.48 13.57 4.50
N ARG A 13 -11.21 12.87 5.60
CA ARG A 13 -10.01 12.04 5.72
C ARG A 13 -10.03 11.05 4.57
N ILE A 14 -9.09 11.18 3.65
CA ILE A 14 -8.85 10.15 2.64
C ILE A 14 -8.24 8.97 3.41
N CYS A 15 -9.05 7.93 3.61
CA CYS A 15 -8.57 6.66 4.14
C CYS A 15 -8.26 5.76 2.96
N MET A 16 -7.22 4.94 3.09
CA MET A 16 -6.94 3.91 2.09
C MET A 16 -8.16 2.99 1.98
N THR A 17 -8.57 2.68 0.75
CA THR A 17 -9.59 1.66 0.41
C THR A 17 -8.95 0.59 -0.46
N GLY A 18 -9.61 -0.55 -0.64
CA GLY A 18 -9.15 -1.57 -1.58
C GLY A 18 -8.99 -1.03 -3.00
N ASP A 19 -9.94 -0.21 -3.47
CA ASP A 19 -9.86 0.42 -4.79
C ASP A 19 -8.71 1.42 -4.90
N LEU A 20 -8.49 2.25 -3.87
CA LEU A 20 -7.39 3.20 -3.85
C LEU A 20 -6.04 2.47 -3.79
N TYR A 21 -5.95 1.38 -3.03
CA TYR A 21 -4.77 0.53 -2.98
C TYR A 21 -4.48 -0.11 -4.35
N ALA A 22 -5.49 -0.72 -4.99
CA ALA A 22 -5.37 -1.28 -6.33
C ALA A 22 -4.97 -0.23 -7.37
N LYS A 23 -5.49 1.01 -7.23
CA LYS A 23 -5.07 2.14 -8.05
C LYS A 23 -3.59 2.47 -7.83
N CYS A 24 -3.13 2.59 -6.59
CA CYS A 24 -1.72 2.82 -6.27
C CYS A 24 -0.81 1.70 -6.80
N LEU A 25 -1.25 0.44 -6.76
CA LEU A 25 -0.51 -0.67 -7.35
C LEU A 25 -0.31 -0.48 -8.85
N ARG A 26 -1.39 -0.20 -9.58
CA ARG A 26 -1.35 -0.03 -11.05
C ARG A 26 -0.55 1.18 -11.49
N GLU A 27 -0.74 2.31 -10.82
CA GLU A 27 -0.25 3.60 -11.29
C GLU A 27 1.16 3.93 -10.79
N GLU A 28 1.56 3.40 -9.64
CA GLU A 28 2.81 3.80 -8.98
C GLU A 28 3.71 2.61 -8.66
N ALA A 29 3.20 1.63 -7.90
CA ALA A 29 4.06 0.59 -7.33
C ALA A 29 4.60 -0.39 -8.39
N ILE A 30 3.75 -0.95 -9.24
CA ILE A 30 4.15 -1.92 -10.26
C ILE A 30 5.09 -1.28 -11.30
N PRO A 31 4.82 -0.07 -11.84
CA PRO A 31 5.77 0.62 -12.70
C PRO A 31 7.14 0.80 -12.04
N ALA A 32 7.19 1.29 -10.79
CA ALA A 32 8.44 1.47 -10.07
C ALA A 32 9.18 0.15 -9.80
N ILE A 33 8.46 -0.93 -9.53
CA ILE A 33 9.04 -2.27 -9.37
C ILE A 33 9.65 -2.73 -10.70
N ASN A 34 8.93 -2.58 -11.81
CA ASN A 34 9.42 -2.99 -13.14
C ASN A 34 10.64 -2.19 -13.62
N GLU A 35 10.81 -0.96 -13.14
CA GLU A 35 12.03 -0.18 -13.42
C GLU A 35 13.26 -0.74 -12.69
N VAL A 36 13.07 -1.36 -11.53
CA VAL A 36 14.15 -1.88 -10.68
C VAL A 36 14.40 -3.37 -10.94
N VAL A 37 13.35 -4.13 -11.16
CA VAL A 37 13.37 -5.58 -11.30
C VAL A 37 13.48 -5.94 -12.78
N LYS A 38 14.57 -6.63 -13.14
CA LYS A 38 14.83 -7.05 -14.53
C LYS A 38 13.94 -8.21 -14.99
N ASN A 39 13.49 -9.06 -14.05
CA ASN A 39 12.60 -10.19 -14.32
C ASN A 39 11.50 -10.28 -13.25
N PRO A 40 10.27 -9.82 -13.53
CA PRO A 40 9.18 -9.80 -12.55
C PRO A 40 8.74 -11.20 -12.08
N ASN A 41 9.07 -12.26 -12.82
CA ASN A 41 8.76 -13.63 -12.42
C ASN A 41 9.74 -14.18 -11.36
N GLU A 42 10.84 -13.48 -11.10
CA GLU A 42 11.82 -13.86 -10.07
C GLU A 42 11.59 -13.16 -8.73
N VAL A 43 10.49 -12.39 -8.59
CA VAL A 43 10.19 -11.64 -7.37
C VAL A 43 8.86 -12.08 -6.77
N ILE A 44 8.83 -12.08 -5.43
CA ILE A 44 7.65 -12.38 -4.64
C ILE A 44 7.14 -11.08 -4.03
N PHE A 45 5.87 -10.75 -4.24
CA PHE A 45 5.28 -9.53 -3.69
C PHE A 45 5.00 -9.68 -2.18
N GLN A 46 5.37 -8.67 -1.38
CA GLN A 46 5.13 -8.64 0.07
C GLN A 46 4.38 -7.37 0.48
N ASP A 47 3.33 -7.55 1.27
CA ASP A 47 2.59 -6.50 1.98
C ASP A 47 2.15 -7.02 3.36
N ASP A 48 1.50 -6.16 4.15
CA ASP A 48 0.92 -6.53 5.43
C ASP A 48 -0.41 -7.30 5.30
N GLN A 49 -1.02 -7.66 6.43
CA GLN A 49 -2.30 -8.39 6.47
C GLN A 49 -3.55 -7.48 6.47
N ASP A 50 -3.45 -6.20 6.10
CA ASP A 50 -4.62 -5.32 6.01
C ASP A 50 -5.64 -5.92 5.02
N SER A 51 -6.91 -5.96 5.43
CA SER A 51 -8.01 -6.50 4.64
C SER A 51 -8.17 -5.82 3.26
N LYS A 52 -7.74 -4.56 3.11
CA LYS A 52 -7.75 -3.83 1.84
C LYS A 52 -6.85 -4.48 0.79
N HIS A 53 -5.72 -5.03 1.23
CA HIS A 53 -4.76 -5.74 0.39
C HIS A 53 -5.26 -7.14 -0.02
N ARG A 54 -6.44 -7.56 0.46
CA ARG A 54 -7.07 -8.85 0.16
C ARG A 54 -8.39 -8.70 -0.60
N THR A 55 -8.76 -7.48 -0.96
CA THR A 55 -9.93 -7.25 -1.81
C THR A 55 -9.71 -7.86 -3.18
N LYS A 56 -10.79 -8.34 -3.82
CA LYS A 56 -10.71 -8.93 -5.15
C LYS A 56 -9.99 -8.01 -6.14
N VAL A 57 -10.31 -6.72 -6.14
CA VAL A 57 -9.69 -5.73 -7.04
C VAL A 57 -8.18 -5.59 -6.82
N ALA A 58 -7.71 -5.68 -5.58
CA ALA A 58 -6.28 -5.62 -5.27
C ALA A 58 -5.56 -6.91 -5.68
N MET A 59 -6.16 -8.06 -5.38
CA MET A 59 -5.58 -9.36 -5.71
C MET A 59 -5.53 -9.60 -7.22
N ASP A 60 -6.57 -9.21 -7.96
CA ASP A 60 -6.60 -9.31 -9.42
C ASP A 60 -5.41 -8.53 -10.04
N VAL A 61 -5.15 -7.30 -9.57
CA VAL A 61 -4.00 -6.49 -10.03
C VAL A 61 -2.67 -7.16 -9.75
N LEU A 62 -2.50 -7.71 -8.54
CA LEU A 62 -1.24 -8.36 -8.15
C LEU A 62 -0.98 -9.61 -8.97
N TYR A 63 -1.98 -10.48 -9.15
CA TYR A 63 -1.80 -11.72 -9.90
C TYR A 63 -1.71 -11.53 -11.42
N ASP A 64 -2.11 -10.37 -11.94
CA ASP A 64 -1.81 -9.99 -13.33
C ASP A 64 -0.31 -9.69 -13.55
N HIS A 65 0.47 -9.44 -12.48
CA HIS A 65 1.86 -8.97 -12.59
C HIS A 65 2.90 -9.79 -11.83
N PHE A 66 2.48 -10.54 -10.80
CA PHE A 66 3.36 -11.35 -9.96
C PHE A 66 2.86 -12.79 -9.93
N GLU A 67 3.78 -13.75 -10.14
CA GLU A 67 3.46 -15.18 -10.01
C GLU A 67 3.17 -15.54 -8.56
N GLU A 68 3.90 -14.93 -7.62
CA GLU A 68 3.80 -15.22 -6.20
C GLU A 68 3.66 -13.98 -5.34
N LYS A 69 2.86 -14.14 -4.29
CA LYS A 69 2.70 -13.18 -3.20
C LYS A 69 2.90 -13.92 -1.88
N ILE A 70 3.63 -13.32 -0.94
CA ILE A 70 3.73 -13.83 0.43
C ILE A 70 2.30 -13.95 0.99
N LYS A 71 1.93 -15.18 1.32
CA LYS A 71 0.64 -15.48 1.93
C LYS A 71 0.62 -14.90 3.35
N PRO A 72 -0.51 -14.35 3.81
CA PRO A 72 -0.68 -14.04 5.21
C PRO A 72 -0.37 -15.28 6.04
N ASN A 73 0.45 -15.15 7.07
CA ASN A 73 0.60 -16.20 8.06
C ASN A 73 -0.55 -16.01 9.07
N ASP A 74 -1.44 -16.99 9.20
CA ASP A 74 -2.75 -16.86 9.86
C ASP A 74 -2.70 -16.47 11.37
N GLY A 75 -1.53 -16.22 11.97
CA GLY A 75 -1.34 -15.81 13.37
C GLY A 75 -0.55 -14.52 13.61
N ASP A 76 0.01 -13.89 12.58
CA ASP A 76 1.16 -12.97 12.73
C ASP A 76 0.85 -11.49 12.42
N ALA A 77 -0.29 -10.97 12.87
CA ALA A 77 -0.68 -9.57 12.61
C ALA A 77 0.25 -8.50 13.26
N LYS A 78 1.34 -8.90 13.94
CA LYS A 78 2.25 -8.01 14.69
C LYS A 78 3.73 -8.32 14.46
N ILE A 79 4.11 -8.60 13.20
CA ILE A 79 5.49 -8.91 12.81
C ILE A 79 6.17 -7.75 12.06
N ALA A 80 5.86 -6.50 12.40
CA ALA A 80 6.44 -5.36 11.70
C ALA A 80 7.99 -5.38 11.74
N ASP A 81 8.58 -5.95 12.78
CA ASP A 81 10.01 -6.17 12.94
C ASP A 81 10.65 -7.09 11.89
N VAL A 82 9.87 -7.97 11.25
CA VAL A 82 10.37 -8.83 10.17
C VAL A 82 10.21 -8.21 8.79
N TRP A 83 9.51 -7.07 8.66
CA TRP A 83 9.31 -6.42 7.37
C TRP A 83 10.44 -5.44 7.06
N PRO A 84 11.21 -5.66 5.97
CA PRO A 84 12.34 -4.81 5.64
C PRO A 84 11.99 -3.32 5.45
N ILE A 85 10.73 -3.01 5.08
CA ILE A 85 10.26 -1.64 4.90
C ILE A 85 10.35 -0.80 6.18
N GLU A 86 10.23 -1.42 7.37
CA GLU A 86 10.36 -0.70 8.64
C GLU A 86 11.77 -0.14 8.86
N ASN A 87 12.80 -0.84 8.38
CA ASN A 87 14.18 -0.34 8.41
C ASN A 87 14.32 0.89 7.51
N ILE A 88 13.69 0.88 6.33
CA ILE A 88 13.70 2.02 5.41
C ILE A 88 12.99 3.22 6.04
N TRP A 89 11.83 3.03 6.67
CA TRP A 89 11.14 4.09 7.42
C TRP A 89 11.98 4.62 8.58
N GLY A 90 12.71 3.76 9.29
CA GLY A 90 13.66 4.14 10.32
C GLY A 90 14.71 5.13 9.81
N ILE A 91 15.39 4.77 8.73
CA ILE A 91 16.41 5.62 8.07
C ILE A 91 15.80 6.94 7.59
N LEU A 92 14.61 6.92 7.00
CA LEU A 92 13.94 8.13 6.52
C LEU A 92 13.57 9.07 7.68
N LYS A 93 13.04 8.54 8.78
CA LYS A 93 12.70 9.31 9.99
C LYS A 93 13.94 9.99 10.58
N GLU A 94 15.08 9.30 10.63
CA GLU A 94 16.33 9.89 11.12
C GLU A 94 16.81 11.04 10.22
N LYS A 95 16.72 10.88 8.89
CA LYS A 95 17.15 11.90 7.93
C LYS A 95 16.27 13.14 7.87
N THR A 96 14.99 13.01 8.24
CA THR A 96 14.03 14.12 8.29
C THR A 96 13.93 14.75 9.68
N ARG A 97 14.49 14.11 10.71
CA ARG A 97 14.50 14.63 12.08
C ARG A 97 15.25 15.97 12.14
N GLY A 98 14.54 17.01 12.60
CA GLY A 98 15.11 18.36 12.76
C GLY A 98 15.08 19.24 11.51
N LYS A 99 14.46 18.79 10.41
CA LYS A 99 14.17 19.62 9.24
C LYS A 99 12.71 20.06 9.27
N ASN A 100 12.43 21.08 10.10
CA ASN A 100 11.18 21.85 10.08
C ASN A 100 11.50 23.27 9.61
#